data_AF-A0A926HCF8-F1
#
_entry.id   AF-A0A926HCF8-F1
#
_cell.length_a   1.000
_cell.length_b   1.000
_cell.length_c   1.000
_cell.angle_alpha   90.00
_cell.angle_beta   90.00
_cell.angle_gamma   90.00
#
_symmetry.space_group_name_H-M   'P 1'
#
loop_
_entity.id
_entity.type
_entity.pdbx_description
1 polymer ?
#
loop_
_entity_poly.entity_id
_entity_poly.type
_entity_poly.pdbx_seq_one_letter_code
_entity_poly.pdbx_strand_id
1 'polypeptide(L)'
;MNQEAQGVADSPGVLSRGWTEDPHYILADSSLTDERIRVLKHGDTFAVFDHYGNIRPIATGEDGVYHEGTRFLSCLLLEIEGTRPFFLSSTVRDDNDQLVVALTNPDLRCQNRQHLPLGSLHIARRVFLQDGCCYQEIAIENYSLERVETSVGIRVDADYADIYEIRGMARAARGEDLPVLVRDLALTFSYHGRDKVRRQTEIVFSPSAIVTATGAQYHLDLQPREQLKLYITVRCETGERKAPVLTFAEAHARVLSQIAAHKSHSCGIQSSNGQFQAWINRAFSDLHMMTTSLPTGLYPYAGVPWFNTPFGRDGIITAYECLWLWPELARGVLTYLAKTQ
;
A
#
# COMPACT_ATOMS: atom_id res chain seq x y z
N MET A 1 -62.53 -16.97 -30.61
CA MET A 1 -63.82 -16.26 -30.44
C MET A 1 -63.99 -16.07 -28.95
N ASN A 2 -63.81 -14.83 -28.47
CA ASN A 2 -64.26 -14.17 -27.22
C ASN A 2 -64.17 -14.93 -25.88
N GLN A 3 -63.93 -14.35 -24.70
CA GLN A 3 -63.59 -13.03 -24.15
C GLN A 3 -63.34 -13.26 -22.63
N GLU A 4 -62.61 -12.35 -21.98
CA GLU A 4 -62.70 -11.79 -20.60
C GLU A 4 -63.63 -12.44 -19.54
N ALA A 5 -63.45 -12.39 -18.21
CA ALA A 5 -62.42 -12.01 -17.24
C ALA A 5 -63.02 -12.26 -15.82
N GLN A 6 -62.15 -12.26 -14.78
CA GLN A 6 -62.41 -12.05 -13.32
C GLN A 6 -62.92 -13.19 -12.41
N GLY A 7 -62.17 -13.44 -11.31
CA GLY A 7 -62.78 -13.60 -9.97
C GLY A 7 -62.25 -14.62 -8.94
N VAL A 8 -61.08 -14.37 -8.32
CA VAL A 8 -60.73 -14.48 -6.87
C VAL A 8 -60.69 -15.83 -6.09
N ALA A 9 -59.67 -15.90 -5.21
CA ALA A 9 -59.34 -16.81 -4.06
C ALA A 9 -58.54 -18.09 -4.41
N ASP A 10 -57.46 -18.49 -3.73
CA ASP A 10 -56.87 -18.09 -2.45
C ASP A 10 -55.38 -18.53 -2.37
N SER A 11 -54.60 -17.91 -1.49
CA SER A 11 -53.14 -18.14 -1.30
C SER A 11 -52.80 -19.48 -0.61
N PRO A 12 -51.52 -19.94 -0.67
CA PRO A 12 -50.60 -19.68 0.44
C PRO A 12 -49.19 -19.32 -0.09
N GLY A 13 -48.54 -18.24 0.36
CA GLY A 13 -47.89 -18.16 1.66
C GLY A 13 -46.38 -17.95 1.46
N VAL A 14 -45.98 -16.74 1.04
CA VAL A 14 -44.57 -16.34 0.91
C VAL A 14 -44.06 -15.95 2.30
N LEU A 15 -43.13 -16.73 2.85
CA LEU A 15 -42.34 -16.32 4.01
C LEU A 15 -41.25 -15.35 3.54
N SER A 16 -41.55 -14.05 3.60
CA SER A 16 -40.55 -13.00 3.58
C SER A 16 -39.72 -13.05 4.85
N ARG A 17 -38.52 -13.67 4.80
CA ARG A 17 -37.48 -13.39 5.80
C ARG A 17 -36.80 -12.08 5.40
N GLY A 18 -37.19 -11.00 6.07
CA GLY A 18 -36.48 -9.75 6.05
C GLY A 18 -35.07 -9.97 6.61
N TRP A 19 -34.07 -9.82 5.77
CA TRP A 19 -32.72 -9.55 6.21
C TRP A 19 -32.73 -8.09 6.65
N THR A 20 -32.74 -7.85 7.96
CA THR A 20 -32.26 -6.58 8.49
C THR A 20 -30.79 -6.50 8.13
N GLU A 21 -30.45 -5.66 7.14
CA GLU A 21 -29.07 -5.23 6.88
C GLU A 21 -28.52 -4.64 8.19
N ASP A 22 -27.62 -5.38 8.82
CA ASP A 22 -26.82 -4.83 9.90
C ASP A 22 -25.91 -3.76 9.26
N PRO A 23 -26.00 -2.47 9.67
CA PRO A 23 -25.16 -1.40 9.15
C PRO A 23 -23.66 -1.61 9.41
N HIS A 24 -23.29 -2.65 10.17
CA HIS A 24 -21.92 -3.06 10.44
C HIS A 24 -21.52 -4.38 9.76
N TYR A 25 -22.39 -5.01 8.95
CA TYR A 25 -22.07 -6.23 8.22
C TYR A 25 -21.04 -5.94 7.12
N ILE A 26 -19.86 -6.55 7.26
CA ILE A 26 -18.82 -6.49 6.24
C ILE A 26 -19.01 -7.67 5.32
N LEU A 27 -19.23 -7.37 4.03
CA LEU A 27 -19.18 -8.38 2.98
C LEU A 27 -17.75 -8.94 2.91
N ALA A 28 -17.60 -10.20 3.32
CA ALA A 28 -16.42 -10.99 3.01
C ALA A 28 -16.66 -11.66 1.65
N ASP A 29 -16.30 -10.98 0.56
CA ASP A 29 -16.43 -11.56 -0.77
C ASP A 29 -15.29 -12.56 -1.03
N SER A 30 -15.65 -13.79 -1.37
CA SER A 30 -14.73 -14.89 -1.63
C SER A 30 -14.35 -14.96 -3.10
N SER A 31 -13.77 -13.89 -3.66
CA SER A 31 -13.28 -13.91 -5.03
C SER A 31 -12.08 -12.99 -5.26
N LEU A 32 -10.96 -13.33 -4.62
CA LEU A 32 -9.64 -13.02 -5.15
C LEU A 32 -8.94 -14.38 -5.28
N THR A 33 -8.80 -14.86 -6.52
CA THR A 33 -7.75 -15.84 -6.84
C THR A 33 -6.49 -15.47 -6.06
N ASP A 34 -5.86 -16.47 -5.42
CA ASP A 34 -4.67 -16.48 -4.55
C ASP A 34 -3.44 -15.71 -5.09
N GLU A 35 -3.62 -14.45 -5.46
CA GLU A 35 -2.57 -13.49 -5.72
C GLU A 35 -2.17 -12.91 -4.38
N ARG A 36 -1.15 -13.51 -3.76
CA ARG A 36 -0.65 -13.09 -2.45
C ARG A 36 -0.44 -11.57 -2.40
N ILE A 37 -1.23 -10.87 -1.59
CA ILE A 37 -1.05 -9.45 -1.29
C ILE A 37 0.30 -9.21 -0.58
N ARG A 38 0.80 -7.97 -0.66
CA ARG A 38 2.00 -7.51 0.05
C ARG A 38 1.63 -6.28 0.85
N VAL A 39 1.79 -6.35 2.16
CA VAL A 39 1.39 -5.28 3.08
C VAL A 39 2.62 -4.70 3.75
N LEU A 40 2.69 -3.37 3.81
CA LEU A 40 3.67 -2.61 4.59
C LEU A 40 2.93 -1.65 5.52
N LYS A 41 3.47 -1.37 6.70
CA LYS A 41 2.94 -0.37 7.63
C LYS A 41 4.08 0.42 8.27
N HIS A 42 3.89 1.74 8.37
CA HIS A 42 4.70 2.63 9.19
C HIS A 42 3.81 3.71 9.80
N GLY A 43 3.74 3.74 11.14
CA GLY A 43 2.87 4.66 11.88
C GLY A 43 1.40 4.59 11.42
N ASP A 44 0.83 5.74 11.06
CA ASP A 44 -0.54 5.87 10.55
C ASP A 44 -0.68 5.60 9.04
N THR A 45 0.40 5.13 8.40
CA THR A 45 0.45 4.82 6.97
C THR A 45 0.58 3.32 6.76
N PHE A 46 -0.18 2.77 5.83
CA PHE A 46 0.04 1.41 5.34
C PHE A 46 -0.19 1.33 3.84
N ALA A 47 0.36 0.32 3.20
CA ALA A 47 0.21 0.11 1.78
C ALA A 47 -0.07 -1.36 1.48
N VAL A 48 -0.99 -1.59 0.55
CA VAL A 48 -1.40 -2.90 0.04
C VAL A 48 -1.06 -2.96 -1.44
N PHE A 49 -0.23 -3.92 -1.82
CA PHE A 49 0.19 -4.15 -3.19
C PHE A 49 -0.19 -5.56 -3.64
N ASP A 50 -0.36 -5.75 -4.95
CA ASP A 50 -0.32 -7.09 -5.54
C ASP A 50 1.11 -7.68 -5.47
N HIS A 51 1.26 -8.93 -5.89
CA HIS A 51 2.57 -9.59 -5.87
C HIS A 51 3.59 -8.99 -6.85
N TYR A 52 3.20 -8.13 -7.80
CA TYR A 52 4.10 -7.36 -8.68
C TYR A 52 4.52 -6.02 -8.04
N GLY A 53 4.04 -5.73 -6.83
CA GLY A 53 4.21 -4.44 -6.17
C GLY A 53 3.30 -3.35 -6.75
N ASN A 54 2.32 -3.69 -7.59
CA ASN A 54 1.41 -2.72 -8.18
C ASN A 54 0.24 -2.42 -7.25
N ILE A 55 -0.37 -1.24 -7.45
CA ILE A 55 -1.69 -0.90 -6.92
C ILE A 55 -2.64 -0.84 -8.10
N ARG A 56 -3.62 -1.75 -8.14
CA ARG A 56 -4.53 -1.86 -9.27
C ARG A 56 -5.78 -1.02 -9.05
N PRO A 57 -6.26 -0.28 -10.07
CA PRO A 57 -7.48 0.52 -9.97
C PRO A 57 -8.70 -0.39 -10.09
N ILE A 58 -8.97 -1.20 -9.06
CA ILE A 58 -10.17 -2.03 -8.96
C ILE A 58 -11.12 -1.33 -8.01
N ALA A 59 -12.35 -1.08 -8.45
CA ALA A 59 -13.35 -0.31 -7.67
C ALA A 59 -13.62 -0.90 -6.28
N THR A 60 -13.49 -2.23 -6.14
CA THR A 60 -13.62 -2.98 -4.88
C THR A 60 -12.29 -3.53 -4.37
N GLY A 61 -11.18 -3.14 -5.00
CA GLY A 61 -9.84 -3.61 -4.60
C GLY A 61 -9.35 -2.90 -3.35
N GLU A 62 -8.74 -3.67 -2.45
CA GLU A 62 -8.09 -3.18 -1.23
C GLU A 62 -6.69 -2.58 -1.48
N ASP A 63 -6.12 -2.79 -2.68
CA ASP A 63 -4.83 -2.24 -3.09
C ASP A 63 -4.80 -0.71 -2.91
N GLY A 64 -3.71 -0.17 -2.35
CA GLY A 64 -3.56 1.27 -2.20
C GLY A 64 -2.52 1.70 -1.18
N VAL A 65 -2.17 2.98 -1.19
CA VAL A 65 -1.46 3.63 -0.07
C VAL A 65 -2.49 4.37 0.77
N TYR A 66 -2.57 4.02 2.05
CA TYR A 66 -3.51 4.55 3.01
C TYR A 66 -2.77 5.36 4.07
N HIS A 67 -3.33 6.50 4.42
CA HIS A 67 -2.83 7.35 5.49
C HIS A 67 -4.01 7.87 6.30
N GLU A 68 -3.95 7.75 7.64
CA GLU A 68 -5.01 8.19 8.55
C GLU A 68 -6.42 7.68 8.14
N GLY A 69 -6.50 6.42 7.71
CA GLY A 69 -7.75 5.75 7.34
C GLY A 69 -8.34 6.12 5.97
N THR A 70 -7.61 6.88 5.14
CA THR A 70 -8.03 7.27 3.78
C THR A 70 -7.04 6.73 2.74
N ARG A 71 -7.51 6.26 1.57
CA ARG A 71 -6.67 5.82 0.44
C ARG A 71 -6.16 7.02 -0.35
N PHE A 72 -4.89 7.38 -0.16
CA PHE A 72 -4.24 8.48 -0.88
C PHE A 72 -3.75 8.08 -2.28
N LEU A 73 -3.53 6.80 -2.55
CA LEU A 73 -3.12 6.30 -3.86
C LEU A 73 -3.92 5.05 -4.19
N SER A 74 -4.69 5.10 -5.29
CA SER A 74 -5.59 4.02 -5.76
C SER A 74 -5.08 3.34 -7.03
N CYS A 75 -4.03 3.88 -7.66
CA CYS A 75 -3.33 3.24 -8.77
C CYS A 75 -1.83 3.52 -8.71
N LEU A 76 -1.03 2.48 -8.99
CA LEU A 76 0.41 2.54 -9.19
C LEU A 76 0.83 1.35 -10.04
N LEU A 77 0.93 1.54 -11.35
CA LEU A 77 1.35 0.50 -12.29
C LEU A 77 2.69 0.84 -12.93
N LEU A 78 3.51 -0.19 -13.07
CA LEU A 78 4.74 -0.18 -13.87
C LEU A 78 4.50 -0.89 -15.20
N GLU A 79 4.83 -0.22 -16.31
CA GLU A 79 4.64 -0.71 -17.66
C GLU A 79 5.91 -0.47 -18.51
N ILE A 80 6.21 -1.38 -19.44
CA ILE A 80 7.23 -1.20 -20.48
C ILE A 80 6.50 -1.14 -21.82
N GLU A 81 6.59 -0.01 -22.51
CA GLU A 81 5.84 0.28 -23.74
C GLU A 81 4.34 -0.03 -23.59
N GLY A 82 3.74 0.36 -22.46
CA GLY A 82 2.33 0.13 -22.15
C GLY A 82 1.97 -1.32 -21.81
N THR A 83 2.96 -2.22 -21.71
CA THR A 83 2.75 -3.64 -21.37
C THR A 83 3.28 -3.95 -19.97
N ARG A 84 2.54 -4.78 -19.23
CA ARG A 84 2.95 -5.23 -17.89
C ARG A 84 4.22 -6.12 -17.96
N PRO A 85 5.23 -5.90 -17.09
CA PRO A 85 6.36 -6.81 -16.95
C PRO A 85 5.95 -8.22 -16.50
N PHE A 86 6.76 -9.23 -16.82
CA PHE A 86 6.64 -10.58 -16.29
C PHE A 86 7.16 -10.68 -14.85
N PHE A 87 6.44 -11.44 -14.03
CA PHE A 87 6.79 -11.70 -12.63
C PHE A 87 7.89 -12.76 -12.51
N LEU A 88 8.89 -12.49 -11.65
CA LEU A 88 9.90 -13.49 -11.27
C LEU A 88 9.76 -13.86 -9.79
N SER A 89 9.74 -12.87 -8.89
CA SER A 89 9.59 -13.11 -7.45
C SER A 89 9.14 -11.86 -6.70
N SER A 90 8.59 -12.05 -5.49
CA SER A 90 8.22 -10.95 -4.59
C SER A 90 8.22 -11.41 -3.14
N THR A 91 8.90 -10.64 -2.29
CA THR A 91 9.03 -10.91 -0.86
C THR A 91 8.97 -9.61 -0.06
N VAL A 92 8.31 -9.64 1.10
CA VAL A 92 8.56 -8.65 2.15
C VAL A 92 9.76 -9.15 2.94
N ARG A 93 10.73 -8.28 3.25
CA ARG A 93 11.89 -8.62 4.07
C ARG A 93 11.47 -9.07 5.46
N ASP A 94 12.33 -9.83 6.13
CA ASP A 94 12.00 -10.42 7.44
C ASP A 94 11.68 -9.40 8.52
N ASP A 95 12.28 -8.21 8.45
CA ASP A 95 12.02 -7.09 9.37
C ASP A 95 10.73 -6.31 9.03
N ASN A 96 9.93 -6.75 8.04
CA ASN A 96 8.72 -6.09 7.53
C ASN A 96 8.91 -4.63 7.05
N ASP A 97 10.16 -4.26 6.76
CA ASP A 97 10.58 -2.89 6.46
C ASP A 97 10.47 -2.54 4.98
N GLN A 98 10.58 -3.55 4.11
CA GLN A 98 10.70 -3.33 2.67
C GLN A 98 10.10 -4.48 1.87
N LEU A 99 9.35 -4.13 0.83
CA LEU A 99 8.94 -5.03 -0.24
C LEU A 99 10.01 -5.03 -1.33
N VAL A 100 10.41 -6.22 -1.78
CA VAL A 100 11.32 -6.44 -2.92
C VAL A 100 10.61 -7.29 -3.97
N VAL A 101 10.59 -6.81 -5.21
CA VAL A 101 9.99 -7.50 -6.35
C VAL A 101 11.02 -7.57 -7.49
N ALA A 102 11.16 -8.75 -8.09
CA ALA A 102 11.94 -8.95 -9.31
C ALA A 102 11.00 -9.24 -10.49
N LEU A 103 11.20 -8.52 -11.58
CA LEU A 103 10.41 -8.59 -12.81
C LEU A 103 11.35 -8.62 -14.03
N THR A 104 10.79 -8.95 -15.20
CA THR A 104 11.48 -8.82 -16.49
C THR A 104 10.53 -8.31 -17.59
N ASN A 105 11.07 -7.76 -18.67
CA ASN A 105 10.24 -7.31 -19.79
C ASN A 105 9.62 -8.50 -20.55
N PRO A 106 8.43 -8.35 -21.13
CA PRO A 106 7.87 -9.28 -22.11
C PRO A 106 8.54 -9.12 -23.49
N ASP A 107 8.21 -10.00 -24.43
CA ASP A 107 8.53 -9.77 -25.83
C ASP A 107 7.79 -8.53 -26.37
N LEU A 108 8.56 -7.52 -26.79
CA LEU A 108 8.01 -6.32 -27.42
C LEU A 108 8.34 -6.28 -28.91
N ARG A 109 7.35 -5.89 -29.70
CA ARG A 109 7.42 -5.90 -31.17
C ARG A 109 7.10 -4.51 -31.72
N CYS A 110 7.93 -4.03 -32.63
CA CYS A 110 7.68 -2.84 -33.43
C CYS A 110 7.53 -3.25 -34.91
N GLN A 111 6.44 -2.84 -35.57
CA GLN A 111 6.16 -3.16 -36.99
C GLN A 111 6.33 -4.67 -37.33
N ASN A 112 5.78 -5.55 -36.49
CA ASN A 112 5.91 -7.01 -36.57
C ASN A 112 7.33 -7.61 -36.39
N ARG A 113 8.36 -6.81 -36.13
CA ARG A 113 9.70 -7.28 -35.73
C ARG A 113 9.86 -7.20 -34.22
N GLN A 114 10.41 -8.24 -33.61
CA GLN A 114 10.79 -8.22 -32.19
C GLN A 114 11.97 -7.25 -32.04
N HIS A 115 11.79 -6.23 -31.21
CA HIS A 115 12.83 -5.23 -30.92
C HIS A 115 13.38 -5.38 -29.50
N LEU A 116 12.57 -5.88 -28.56
CA LEU A 116 13.03 -6.23 -27.22
C LEU A 116 12.63 -7.67 -26.87
N PRO A 117 13.57 -8.63 -26.92
CA PRO A 117 13.30 -10.00 -26.51
C PRO A 117 12.96 -10.13 -25.02
N LEU A 118 12.08 -11.08 -24.68
CA LEU A 118 11.80 -11.51 -23.31
C LEU A 118 13.11 -11.74 -22.54
N GLY A 119 13.19 -11.24 -21.31
CA GLY A 119 14.37 -11.46 -20.47
C GLY A 119 15.54 -10.51 -20.73
N SER A 120 15.42 -9.57 -21.67
CA SER A 120 16.49 -8.61 -21.98
C SER A 120 16.76 -7.62 -20.84
N LEU A 121 15.73 -7.24 -20.10
CA LEU A 121 15.77 -6.32 -18.97
C LEU A 121 15.45 -7.06 -17.67
N HIS A 122 16.31 -6.90 -16.67
CA HIS A 122 15.99 -7.25 -15.29
C HIS A 122 15.52 -5.98 -14.56
N ILE A 123 14.43 -6.12 -13.82
CA ILE A 123 13.78 -5.00 -13.13
C ILE A 123 13.66 -5.38 -11.66
N ALA A 124 14.37 -4.65 -10.80
CA ALA A 124 14.28 -4.80 -9.35
C ALA A 124 13.54 -3.61 -8.75
N ARG A 125 12.41 -3.87 -8.09
CA ARG A 125 11.61 -2.87 -7.39
C ARG A 125 11.78 -3.04 -5.89
N ARG A 126 12.05 -1.94 -5.18
CA ARG A 126 12.08 -1.88 -3.72
C ARG A 126 11.10 -0.83 -3.24
N VAL A 127 10.28 -1.15 -2.25
CA VAL A 127 9.29 -0.24 -1.68
C VAL A 127 9.36 -0.26 -0.16
N PHE A 128 9.32 0.90 0.48
CA PHE A 128 9.19 1.02 1.94
C PHE A 128 8.36 2.25 2.32
N LEU A 129 7.88 2.29 3.56
CA LEU A 129 7.09 3.40 4.11
C LEU A 129 7.88 4.13 5.19
N GLN A 130 7.75 5.45 5.24
CA GLN A 130 8.33 6.28 6.30
C GLN A 130 7.56 7.61 6.41
N ASP A 131 7.07 7.93 7.60
CA ASP A 131 6.54 9.25 7.97
C ASP A 131 5.46 9.82 7.00
N GLY A 132 4.47 9.02 6.60
CA GLY A 132 3.42 9.45 5.66
C GLY A 132 3.80 9.34 4.17
N CYS A 133 5.01 8.83 3.88
CA CYS A 133 5.51 8.67 2.53
C CYS A 133 5.66 7.18 2.15
N CYS A 134 5.40 6.88 0.88
CA CYS A 134 5.76 5.62 0.24
C CYS A 134 6.92 5.87 -0.75
N TYR A 135 8.06 5.24 -0.47
CA TYR A 135 9.28 5.38 -1.28
C TYR A 135 9.46 4.15 -2.14
N GLN A 136 9.82 4.36 -3.41
CA GLN A 136 10.10 3.29 -4.35
C GLN A 136 11.39 3.55 -5.13
N GLU A 137 12.22 2.52 -5.25
CA GLU A 137 13.35 2.43 -6.18
C GLU A 137 13.02 1.36 -7.23
N ILE A 138 13.22 1.68 -8.51
CA ILE A 138 13.14 0.74 -9.64
C ILE A 138 14.48 0.74 -10.34
N ALA A 139 15.26 -0.31 -10.16
CA ALA A 139 16.51 -0.52 -10.89
C ALA A 139 16.23 -1.37 -12.14
N ILE A 140 16.62 -0.87 -13.30
CA ILE A 140 16.42 -1.50 -14.60
C ILE A 140 17.78 -1.72 -15.23
N GLU A 141 18.13 -2.97 -15.49
CA GLU A 141 19.45 -3.35 -16.02
C GLU A 141 19.30 -4.15 -17.31
N ASN A 142 20.12 -3.81 -18.30
CA ASN A 142 20.17 -4.52 -19.58
C ASN A 142 21.08 -5.76 -19.49
N TYR A 143 20.47 -6.95 -19.58
CA TYR A 143 21.15 -8.25 -19.60
C TYR A 143 21.37 -8.80 -21.01
N SER A 144 20.85 -8.12 -22.04
CA SER A 144 21.10 -8.50 -23.43
C SER A 144 22.53 -8.14 -23.88
N LEU A 145 22.92 -8.63 -25.05
CA LEU A 145 24.21 -8.33 -25.67
C LEU A 145 24.16 -7.08 -26.55
N GLU A 146 22.99 -6.46 -26.70
CA GLU A 146 22.76 -5.33 -27.58
C GLU A 146 22.26 -4.11 -26.78
N ARG A 147 22.36 -2.93 -27.38
CA ARG A 147 21.79 -1.70 -26.82
C ARG A 147 20.27 -1.79 -26.81
N VAL A 148 19.65 -1.45 -25.68
CA VAL A 148 18.20 -1.45 -25.51
C VAL A 148 17.70 -0.01 -25.46
N GLU A 149 16.87 0.35 -26.44
CA GLU A 149 16.07 1.59 -26.43
C GLU A 149 14.60 1.22 -26.21
N THR A 150 13.98 1.73 -25.15
CA THR A 150 12.56 1.46 -24.82
C THR A 150 11.96 2.59 -23.96
N SER A 151 10.70 2.43 -23.53
CA SER A 151 10.06 3.37 -22.60
C SER A 151 9.43 2.67 -21.41
N VAL A 152 9.52 3.33 -20.25
CA VAL A 152 8.91 2.87 -19.00
C VAL A 152 7.85 3.86 -18.58
N GLY A 153 6.63 3.35 -18.37
CA GLY A 153 5.48 4.11 -17.89
C GLY A 153 5.21 3.82 -16.42
N ILE A 154 4.94 4.88 -15.65
CA ILE A 154 4.40 4.81 -14.30
C ILE A 154 3.02 5.44 -14.32
N ARG A 155 1.96 4.63 -14.16
CA ARG A 155 0.58 5.11 -14.12
C ARG A 155 0.11 5.23 -12.68
N VAL A 156 -0.50 6.35 -12.34
CA VAL A 156 -0.93 6.67 -10.98
C VAL A 156 -2.31 7.29 -10.95
N ASP A 157 -2.99 7.11 -9.84
CA ASP A 157 -4.32 7.69 -9.58
C ASP A 157 -4.56 7.75 -8.07
N ALA A 158 -5.46 8.63 -7.65
CA ALA A 158 -5.89 8.81 -6.27
C ALA A 158 -7.40 9.01 -6.20
N ASP A 159 -8.05 8.36 -5.24
CA ASP A 159 -9.51 8.47 -5.08
C ASP A 159 -9.95 9.01 -3.72
N TYR A 160 -9.10 8.99 -2.69
CA TYR A 160 -9.43 9.40 -1.32
C TYR A 160 -10.62 8.64 -0.72
N ALA A 161 -10.83 7.39 -1.13
CA ALA A 161 -11.81 6.52 -0.50
C ALA A 161 -11.38 6.17 0.93
N ASP A 162 -12.26 6.35 1.91
CA ASP A 162 -11.98 5.93 3.28
C ASP A 162 -12.16 4.43 3.48
N ILE A 163 -11.65 3.89 4.59
CA ILE A 163 -11.68 2.44 4.85
C ILE A 163 -13.09 1.84 4.86
N TYR A 164 -14.13 2.61 5.16
CA TYR A 164 -15.50 2.12 5.13
C TYR A 164 -16.03 2.03 3.69
N GLU A 165 -15.68 3.00 2.82
CA GLU A 165 -15.95 2.92 1.38
C GLU A 165 -15.32 1.65 0.78
N ILE A 166 -14.05 1.39 1.09
CA ILE A 166 -13.33 0.18 0.62
C ILE A 166 -13.99 -1.11 1.11
N ARG A 167 -14.59 -1.09 2.31
CA ARG A 167 -15.32 -2.23 2.88
C ARG A 167 -16.75 -2.36 2.35
N GLY A 168 -17.11 -1.61 1.31
CA GLY A 168 -18.40 -1.70 0.63
C GLY A 168 -19.50 -0.80 1.22
N MET A 169 -19.19 0.04 2.21
CA MET A 169 -20.18 1.00 2.70
C MET A 169 -20.38 2.14 1.70
N ALA A 170 -21.56 2.20 1.10
CA ALA A 170 -21.92 3.31 0.23
C ALA A 170 -22.00 4.63 1.02
N ARG A 171 -21.30 5.67 0.55
CA ARG A 171 -21.39 7.01 1.13
C ARG A 171 -22.55 7.78 0.51
N ALA A 172 -23.35 8.42 1.36
CA ALA A 172 -24.45 9.29 0.91
C ALA A 172 -23.96 10.49 0.07
N ALA A 173 -22.76 11.01 0.36
CA ALA A 173 -22.09 11.99 -0.49
C ALA A 173 -20.59 12.06 -0.15
N ARG A 174 -19.77 12.33 -1.16
CA ARG A 174 -18.31 12.54 -1.06
C ARG A 174 -17.96 14.02 -1.04
N GLY A 175 -16.69 14.32 -0.79
CA GLY A 175 -16.10 15.64 -1.00
C GLY A 175 -15.88 15.95 -2.48
N GLU A 176 -14.96 16.86 -2.77
CA GLU A 176 -14.68 17.34 -4.12
C GLU A 176 -13.24 17.02 -4.53
N ASP A 177 -13.08 16.30 -5.65
CA ASP A 177 -11.79 16.13 -6.32
C ASP A 177 -11.40 17.45 -7.01
N LEU A 178 -10.18 17.92 -6.75
CA LEU A 178 -9.64 19.15 -7.32
C LEU A 178 -8.82 18.83 -8.58
N PRO A 179 -8.64 19.81 -9.50
CA PRO A 179 -7.82 19.62 -10.68
C PRO A 179 -6.40 19.15 -10.35
N VAL A 180 -5.94 18.13 -11.09
CA VAL A 180 -4.60 17.56 -10.94
C VAL A 180 -3.56 18.60 -11.35
N LEU A 181 -2.57 18.82 -10.48
CA LEU A 181 -1.47 19.76 -10.74
C LEU A 181 -0.25 18.99 -11.23
N VAL A 182 0.21 19.35 -12.44
CA VAL A 182 1.44 18.82 -13.04
C VAL A 182 2.55 19.86 -12.93
N ARG A 183 3.73 19.44 -12.47
CA ARG A 183 4.98 20.21 -12.43
C ARG A 183 6.07 19.38 -13.09
N ASP A 184 7.22 20.00 -13.37
CA ASP A 184 8.32 19.39 -14.12
C ASP A 184 8.67 17.96 -13.69
N LEU A 185 8.76 17.71 -12.38
CA LEU A 185 9.14 16.40 -11.80
C LEU A 185 8.10 15.86 -10.81
N ALA A 186 6.90 16.44 -10.79
CA ALA A 186 5.91 16.09 -9.78
C ALA A 186 4.47 16.15 -10.29
N LEU A 187 3.64 15.29 -9.73
CA LEU A 187 2.21 15.23 -9.93
C LEU A 187 1.51 15.38 -8.57
N THR A 188 0.44 16.15 -8.49
CA THR A 188 -0.32 16.31 -7.25
C THR A 188 -1.81 16.12 -7.46
N PHE A 189 -2.36 15.09 -6.82
CA PHE A 189 -3.80 14.94 -6.61
C PHE A 189 -4.22 15.73 -5.38
N SER A 190 -5.44 16.23 -5.37
CA SER A 190 -5.97 16.99 -4.24
C SER A 190 -7.46 16.76 -4.10
N TYR A 191 -7.92 16.65 -2.86
CA TYR A 191 -9.31 16.41 -2.52
C TYR A 191 -9.73 17.25 -1.33
N HIS A 192 -10.90 17.87 -1.43
CA HIS A 192 -11.50 18.62 -0.35
C HIS A 192 -12.58 17.77 0.31
N GLY A 193 -12.28 17.24 1.50
CA GLY A 193 -13.21 16.41 2.24
C GLY A 193 -14.39 17.20 2.79
N ARG A 194 -15.50 16.51 3.09
CA ARG A 194 -16.70 17.11 3.70
C ARG A 194 -16.45 17.64 5.12
N ASP A 195 -15.40 17.16 5.75
CA ASP A 195 -14.82 17.65 7.00
C ASP A 195 -14.08 18.98 6.84
N LYS A 196 -14.06 19.56 5.62
CA LYS A 196 -13.31 20.76 5.25
C LYS A 196 -11.80 20.59 5.36
N VAL A 197 -11.33 19.35 5.41
CA VAL A 197 -9.90 19.02 5.43
C VAL A 197 -9.45 18.73 4.00
N ARG A 198 -8.45 19.49 3.54
CA ARG A 198 -7.79 19.23 2.28
C ARG A 198 -6.81 18.06 2.43
N ARG A 199 -6.90 17.10 1.53
CA ARG A 199 -5.97 15.96 1.41
C ARG A 199 -5.21 16.08 0.10
N GLN A 200 -3.92 15.80 0.10
CA GLN A 200 -3.09 15.86 -1.10
C GLN A 200 -2.19 14.64 -1.21
N THR A 201 -2.04 14.15 -2.44
CA THR A 201 -1.10 13.09 -2.79
C THR A 201 -0.10 13.67 -3.76
N GLU A 202 1.10 13.99 -3.28
CA GLU A 202 2.18 14.50 -4.13
C GLU A 202 3.13 13.35 -4.50
N ILE A 203 3.33 13.16 -5.80
CA ILE A 203 4.17 12.10 -6.36
C ILE A 203 5.35 12.77 -7.06
N VAL A 204 6.56 12.47 -6.60
CA VAL A 204 7.81 13.00 -7.16
C VAL A 204 8.54 11.92 -7.92
N PHE A 205 9.03 12.28 -9.10
CA PHE A 205 9.73 11.40 -10.02
C PHE A 205 11.20 11.85 -10.14
N SER A 206 12.13 10.92 -10.00
CA SER A 206 13.57 11.17 -10.20
C SER A 206 14.23 9.94 -10.84
N PRO A 207 15.15 10.05 -11.81
CA PRO A 207 15.57 11.26 -12.52
C PRO A 207 14.43 11.89 -13.35
N SER A 208 14.73 12.91 -14.15
CA SER A 208 13.74 13.62 -14.96
C SER A 208 12.92 12.68 -15.85
N ALA A 209 11.60 12.88 -15.84
CA ALA A 209 10.62 12.12 -16.60
C ALA A 209 9.67 13.08 -17.33
N ILE A 210 8.94 12.58 -18.33
CA ILE A 210 7.83 13.30 -18.93
C ILE A 210 6.61 13.08 -18.03
N VAL A 211 6.23 14.08 -17.24
CA VAL A 211 5.12 14.00 -16.30
C VAL A 211 3.83 14.50 -16.94
N THR A 212 2.74 13.78 -16.68
CA THR A 212 1.37 14.04 -17.18
C THR A 212 0.38 13.93 -16.04
N ALA A 213 -0.89 14.27 -16.27
CA ALA A 213 -1.95 14.16 -15.27
C ALA A 213 -2.20 12.70 -14.80
N THR A 214 -1.74 11.70 -15.55
CA THR A 214 -1.95 10.26 -15.27
C THR A 214 -0.69 9.54 -14.81
N GLY A 215 0.43 10.24 -14.66
CA GLY A 215 1.70 9.66 -14.21
C GLY A 215 2.92 10.17 -14.98
N ALA A 216 3.92 9.31 -15.17
CA ALA A 216 5.20 9.70 -15.76
C ALA A 216 5.73 8.66 -16.75
N GLN A 217 6.48 9.14 -17.76
CA GLN A 217 7.15 8.29 -18.74
C GLN A 217 8.65 8.58 -18.77
N TYR A 218 9.44 7.51 -18.80
CA TYR A 218 10.90 7.53 -18.94
C TYR A 218 11.28 6.93 -20.29
N HIS A 219 12.21 7.57 -20.99
CA HIS A 219 12.89 6.97 -22.12
C HIS A 219 14.18 6.32 -21.63
N LEU A 220 14.36 5.05 -21.97
CA LEU A 220 15.53 4.27 -21.61
C LEU A 220 16.41 4.07 -22.83
N ASP A 221 17.70 4.27 -22.63
CA ASP A 221 18.76 3.94 -23.57
C ASP A 221 19.89 3.31 -22.76
N LEU A 222 20.00 1.98 -22.82
CA LEU A 222 20.89 1.19 -21.97
C LEU A 222 21.85 0.36 -22.82
N GLN A 223 23.15 0.57 -22.64
CA GLN A 223 24.19 -0.33 -23.16
C GLN A 223 24.12 -1.70 -22.46
N PRO A 224 24.73 -2.76 -23.03
CA PRO A 224 24.85 -4.04 -22.34
C PRO A 224 25.45 -3.87 -20.93
N ARG A 225 24.80 -4.45 -19.92
CA ARG A 225 25.12 -4.33 -18.48
C ARG A 225 24.94 -2.95 -17.85
N GLU A 226 24.44 -1.97 -18.59
CA GLU A 226 24.10 -0.68 -18.01
C GLU A 226 22.83 -0.78 -17.17
N GLN A 227 22.82 -0.05 -16.06
CA GLN A 227 21.69 0.03 -15.14
C GLN A 227 21.27 1.49 -14.95
N LEU A 228 19.96 1.73 -15.02
CA LEU A 228 19.33 2.98 -14.59
C LEU A 228 18.47 2.74 -13.34
N LYS A 229 18.50 3.69 -12.42
CA LYS A 229 17.64 3.69 -11.22
C LYS A 229 16.64 4.82 -11.29
N LEU A 230 15.37 4.48 -11.11
CA LEU A 230 14.25 5.40 -11.00
C LEU A 230 13.78 5.42 -9.54
N TYR A 231 13.37 6.58 -9.07
CA TYR A 231 12.87 6.84 -7.74
C TYR A 231 11.49 7.50 -7.83
N ILE A 232 10.53 6.95 -7.11
CA ILE A 232 9.17 7.47 -7.02
C ILE A 232 8.87 7.65 -5.53
N THR A 233 8.48 8.86 -5.14
CA THR A 233 8.10 9.17 -3.76
C THR A 233 6.68 9.67 -3.75
N VAL A 234 5.78 8.94 -3.09
CA VAL A 234 4.38 9.34 -2.85
C VAL A 234 4.26 9.90 -1.44
N ARG A 235 3.78 11.14 -1.33
CA ARG A 235 3.61 11.86 -0.06
C ARG A 235 2.13 12.07 0.23
N CYS A 236 1.68 11.59 1.39
CA CYS A 236 0.31 11.78 1.86
C CYS A 236 0.25 12.98 2.80
N GLU A 237 -0.53 14.00 2.46
CA GLU A 237 -0.64 15.23 3.25
C GLU A 237 -2.10 15.50 3.65
N THR A 238 -2.31 15.80 4.94
CA THR A 238 -3.64 16.09 5.51
C THR A 238 -3.64 17.46 6.18
N GLY A 239 -4.48 18.38 5.68
CA GLY A 239 -4.58 19.75 6.18
C GLY A 239 -3.29 20.53 5.96
N GLU A 240 -2.72 21.06 7.03
CA GLU A 240 -1.44 21.79 7.00
C GLU A 240 -0.22 20.87 7.24
N ARG A 241 -0.43 19.60 7.60
CA ARG A 241 0.66 18.66 7.87
C ARG A 241 1.32 18.23 6.57
N LYS A 242 2.56 18.67 6.39
CA LYS A 242 3.44 18.29 5.29
C LYS A 242 4.24 17.04 5.66
N ALA A 243 4.32 16.10 4.73
CA ALA A 243 5.22 14.96 4.86
C ALA A 243 6.68 15.44 4.66
N PRO A 244 7.67 14.80 5.30
CA PRO A 244 9.06 15.23 5.19
C PRO A 244 9.60 15.05 3.76
N VAL A 245 10.41 16.01 3.32
CA VAL A 245 11.11 15.94 2.03
C VAL A 245 12.46 15.25 2.26
N LEU A 246 12.52 13.96 1.97
CA LEU A 246 13.74 13.15 2.06
C LEU A 246 13.98 12.43 0.74
N THR A 247 15.26 12.21 0.44
CA THR A 247 15.65 11.27 -0.63
C THR A 247 15.37 9.83 -0.20
N PHE A 248 15.32 8.92 -1.18
CA PHE A 248 15.18 7.47 -0.91
C PHE A 248 16.26 6.97 0.07
N ALA A 249 17.51 7.38 -0.12
CA ALA A 249 18.63 6.94 0.72
C ALA A 249 18.51 7.45 2.17
N GLU A 250 18.14 8.72 2.37
CA GLU A 250 17.95 9.30 3.70
C GLU A 250 16.77 8.66 4.44
N ALA A 251 15.64 8.48 3.76
CA ALA A 251 14.47 7.85 4.34
C ALA A 251 14.75 6.37 4.70
N HIS A 252 15.46 5.63 3.83
CA HIS A 252 15.85 4.25 4.11
C HIS A 252 16.82 4.16 5.30
N ALA A 253 17.78 5.07 5.40
CA ALA A 253 18.68 5.14 6.56
C ALA A 253 17.91 5.37 7.87
N ARG A 254 16.84 6.19 7.85
CA ARG A 254 15.97 6.38 9.02
C ARG A 254 15.22 5.11 9.40
N VAL A 255 14.66 4.38 8.43
CA VAL A 255 14.01 3.09 8.68
C VAL A 255 14.96 2.13 9.39
N LEU A 256 16.19 1.96 8.86
CA LEU A 256 17.20 1.09 9.46
C LEU A 256 17.60 1.54 10.87
N SER A 257 17.77 2.85 11.08
CA SER A 257 18.10 3.39 12.40
C SER A 257 16.96 3.18 13.41
N GLN A 258 15.71 3.32 12.99
CA GLN A 258 14.54 3.05 13.83
C GLN A 258 14.50 1.57 14.21
N ILE A 259 14.63 0.64 13.26
CA ILE A 259 14.64 -0.81 13.55
C ILE A 259 15.74 -1.16 14.55
N ALA A 260 16.95 -0.63 14.37
CA ALA A 260 18.06 -0.87 15.29
C ALA A 260 17.77 -0.34 16.71
N ALA A 261 17.20 0.87 16.82
CA ALA A 261 16.80 1.44 18.10
C ALA A 261 15.74 0.57 18.80
N HIS A 262 14.71 0.14 18.07
CA HIS A 262 13.65 -0.73 18.62
C HIS A 262 14.22 -2.05 19.13
N LYS A 263 15.06 -2.73 18.33
CA LYS A 263 15.75 -3.97 18.74
C LYS A 263 16.60 -3.77 20.01
N SER A 264 17.21 -2.59 20.18
CA SER A 264 18.03 -2.28 21.37
C SER A 264 17.23 -2.05 22.65
N HIS A 265 15.94 -1.70 22.55
CA HIS A 265 15.05 -1.43 23.68
C HIS A 265 14.14 -2.61 24.04
N SER A 266 14.28 -3.74 23.33
CA SER A 266 13.54 -4.98 23.57
C SER A 266 14.45 -6.10 24.07
N CYS A 267 13.92 -7.01 24.88
CA CYS A 267 14.64 -8.23 25.26
C CYS A 267 14.82 -9.15 24.04
N GLY A 268 16.05 -9.57 23.75
CA GLY A 268 16.33 -10.54 22.69
C GLY A 268 16.16 -11.98 23.19
N ILE A 269 15.44 -12.81 22.43
CA ILE A 269 15.30 -14.24 22.72
C ILE A 269 16.17 -15.03 21.74
N GLN A 270 16.98 -15.95 22.27
CA GLN A 270 17.82 -16.84 21.48
C GLN A 270 17.48 -18.30 21.77
N SER A 271 17.46 -19.12 20.72
CA SER A 271 17.24 -20.56 20.81
C SER A 271 18.18 -21.32 19.88
N SER A 272 18.63 -22.49 20.32
CA SER A 272 19.39 -23.43 19.48
C SER A 272 18.52 -24.11 18.41
N ASN A 273 17.19 -24.03 18.53
CA ASN A 273 16.26 -24.49 17.51
C ASN A 273 15.98 -23.37 16.50
N GLY A 274 16.49 -23.54 15.27
CA GLY A 274 16.36 -22.54 14.21
C GLY A 274 14.91 -22.23 13.79
N GLN A 275 14.00 -23.21 13.83
CA GLN A 275 12.59 -22.98 13.50
C GLN A 275 11.90 -22.12 14.56
N PHE A 276 12.19 -22.41 15.83
CA PHE A 276 11.69 -21.61 16.95
C PHE A 276 12.27 -20.19 16.90
N GLN A 277 13.56 -20.03 16.59
CA GLN A 277 14.16 -18.71 16.41
C GLN A 277 13.50 -17.91 15.28
N ALA A 278 13.25 -18.55 14.14
CA ALA A 278 12.57 -17.92 13.02
C ALA A 278 11.16 -17.45 13.39
N TRP A 279 10.41 -18.26 14.13
CA TRP A 279 9.07 -17.90 14.60
C TRP A 279 9.10 -16.69 15.54
N ILE A 280 10.03 -16.68 16.50
CA ILE A 280 10.23 -15.54 17.41
C ILE A 280 10.61 -14.27 16.64
N ASN A 281 11.59 -14.35 15.72
CA ASN A 281 12.01 -13.20 14.92
C ASN A 281 10.85 -12.61 14.09
N ARG A 282 9.99 -13.48 13.52
CA ARG A 282 8.78 -13.06 12.81
C ARG A 282 7.80 -12.35 13.76
N ALA A 283 7.50 -12.93 14.92
CA ALA A 283 6.60 -12.32 15.90
C ALA A 283 7.07 -10.93 16.36
N PHE A 284 8.37 -10.74 16.58
CA PHE A 284 8.95 -9.43 16.88
C PHE A 284 8.77 -8.43 15.74
N SER A 285 9.05 -8.86 14.50
CA SER A 285 8.95 -8.00 13.32
C SER A 285 7.51 -7.60 13.03
N ASP A 286 6.56 -8.51 13.26
CA ASP A 286 5.12 -8.25 13.13
C ASP A 286 4.65 -7.26 14.21
N LEU A 287 5.03 -7.48 15.48
CA LEU A 287 4.71 -6.56 16.57
C LEU A 287 5.31 -5.17 16.33
N HIS A 288 6.55 -5.11 15.85
CA HIS A 288 7.22 -3.85 15.54
C HIS A 288 6.49 -3.09 14.43
N MET A 289 6.18 -3.75 13.31
CA MET A 289 5.39 -3.18 12.22
C MET A 289 4.04 -2.64 12.72
N MET A 290 3.37 -3.38 13.60
CA MET A 290 2.06 -2.98 14.16
C MET A 290 2.14 -1.85 15.19
N THR A 291 3.31 -1.57 15.75
CA THR A 291 3.51 -0.52 16.76
C THR A 291 3.62 0.86 16.10
N THR A 292 2.92 1.84 16.67
CA THR A 292 2.95 3.25 16.27
C THR A 292 3.40 4.11 17.44
N SER A 293 4.25 5.10 17.16
CA SER A 293 4.67 6.11 18.14
C SER A 293 3.62 7.21 18.25
N LEU A 294 2.88 7.23 19.37
CA LEU A 294 1.91 8.26 19.69
C LEU A 294 2.50 9.29 20.69
N PRO A 295 1.87 10.46 20.88
CA PRO A 295 2.26 11.40 21.95
C PRO A 295 2.25 10.79 23.35
N THR A 296 1.47 9.72 23.57
CA THR A 296 1.39 8.97 24.83
C THR A 296 2.44 7.86 24.94
N GLY A 297 3.26 7.65 23.92
CA GLY A 297 4.22 6.55 23.81
C GLY A 297 3.82 5.54 22.74
N LEU A 298 4.46 4.37 22.78
CA LEU A 298 4.22 3.30 21.82
C LEU A 298 2.85 2.66 22.00
N TYR A 299 2.16 2.37 20.90
CA TYR A 299 0.88 1.68 20.92
C TYR A 299 0.76 0.69 19.75
N PRO A 300 0.43 -0.59 19.98
CA PRO A 300 0.19 -1.55 18.91
C PRO A 300 -1.22 -1.36 18.33
N TYR A 301 -1.32 -1.12 17.02
CA TYR A 301 -2.61 -1.04 16.33
C TYR A 301 -3.17 -2.44 16.06
N ALA A 302 -4.48 -2.55 15.86
CA ALA A 302 -5.16 -3.85 15.79
C ALA A 302 -4.83 -4.69 14.55
N GLY A 303 -4.56 -4.07 13.40
CA GLY A 303 -4.21 -4.84 12.18
C GLY A 303 -4.40 -4.08 10.89
N VAL A 304 -3.49 -4.23 9.93
CA VAL A 304 -3.68 -3.77 8.55
C VAL A 304 -4.20 -4.92 7.67
N PRO A 305 -4.99 -4.64 6.61
CA PRO A 305 -5.38 -3.32 6.10
C PRO A 305 -6.62 -2.70 6.78
N TRP A 306 -7.36 -3.46 7.60
CA TRP A 306 -8.71 -3.06 8.02
C TRP A 306 -8.78 -2.11 9.21
N PHE A 307 -7.77 -2.13 10.09
CA PHE A 307 -7.79 -1.47 11.39
C PHE A 307 -6.41 -0.90 11.77
N ASN A 308 -5.96 0.10 11.01
CA ASN A 308 -4.76 0.88 11.34
C ASN A 308 -5.07 1.96 12.40
N THR A 309 -5.51 1.54 13.60
CA THR A 309 -5.91 2.44 14.69
C THR A 309 -5.78 1.74 16.05
N PRO A 310 -5.73 2.48 17.19
CA PRO A 310 -5.80 1.89 18.52
C PRO A 310 -7.11 1.13 18.79
N PHE A 311 -7.00 -0.07 19.37
CA PHE A 311 -8.11 -0.83 19.94
C PHE A 311 -7.79 -1.17 21.39
N GLY A 312 -8.64 -0.73 22.33
CA GLY A 312 -8.31 -0.78 23.75
C GLY A 312 -8.03 -2.18 24.29
N ARG A 313 -8.90 -3.14 23.98
CA ARG A 313 -8.74 -4.55 24.39
C ARG A 313 -7.48 -5.16 23.80
N ASP A 314 -7.28 -4.99 22.50
CA ASP A 314 -6.18 -5.64 21.78
C ASP A 314 -4.86 -5.05 22.27
N GLY A 315 -4.80 -3.72 22.41
CA GLY A 315 -3.64 -3.02 22.96
C GLY A 315 -3.27 -3.43 24.39
N ILE A 316 -4.24 -3.52 25.31
CA ILE A 316 -3.95 -3.88 26.72
C ILE A 316 -3.52 -5.34 26.87
N ILE A 317 -4.10 -6.25 26.09
CA ILE A 317 -3.70 -7.67 26.10
C ILE A 317 -2.28 -7.82 25.57
N THR A 318 -1.97 -7.21 24.41
CA THR A 318 -0.61 -7.23 23.85
C THR A 318 0.41 -6.60 24.81
N ALA A 319 0.07 -5.48 25.43
CA ALA A 319 0.93 -4.84 26.43
C ALA A 319 1.23 -5.76 27.63
N TYR A 320 0.24 -6.50 28.12
CA TYR A 320 0.41 -7.43 29.22
C TYR A 320 1.30 -8.63 28.82
N GLU A 321 1.04 -9.24 27.67
CA GLU A 321 1.82 -10.38 27.16
C GLU A 321 3.27 -10.01 26.85
N CYS A 322 3.51 -8.79 26.37
CA CYS A 322 4.83 -8.27 26.03
C CYS A 322 5.52 -7.52 27.18
N LEU A 323 4.94 -7.42 28.38
CA LEU A 323 5.48 -6.58 29.45
C LEU A 323 6.93 -6.93 29.83
N TRP A 324 7.23 -8.22 29.92
CA TRP A 324 8.59 -8.71 30.24
C TRP A 324 9.58 -8.53 29.09
N LEU A 325 9.07 -8.38 27.86
CA LEU A 325 9.82 -8.29 26.62
C LEU A 325 10.16 -6.85 26.26
N TRP A 326 9.17 -5.97 26.43
CA TRP A 326 9.21 -4.58 25.97
C TRP A 326 8.34 -3.68 26.88
N PRO A 327 8.84 -3.31 28.07
CA PRO A 327 8.08 -2.52 29.05
C PRO A 327 7.59 -1.17 28.53
N GLU A 328 8.32 -0.55 27.60
CA GLU A 328 7.97 0.74 27.01
C GLU A 328 6.67 0.70 26.21
N LEU A 329 6.37 -0.44 25.59
CA LEU A 329 5.08 -0.67 24.92
C LEU A 329 3.94 -0.62 25.93
N ALA A 330 4.08 -1.32 27.06
CA ALA A 330 3.06 -1.35 28.10
C ALA A 330 2.82 0.03 28.73
N ARG A 331 3.89 0.80 28.99
CA ARG A 331 3.76 2.18 29.46
C ARG A 331 2.98 3.05 28.47
N GLY A 332 3.29 2.95 27.18
CA GLY A 332 2.61 3.73 26.14
C GLY A 332 1.12 3.39 26.04
N VAL A 333 0.79 2.10 26.08
CA VAL A 333 -0.59 1.61 26.08
C VAL A 333 -1.36 2.10 27.30
N LEU A 334 -0.82 1.93 28.52
CA LEU A 334 -1.49 2.38 29.74
C LEU A 334 -1.71 3.89 29.75
N THR A 335 -0.72 4.67 29.28
CA THR A 335 -0.83 6.14 29.20
C THR A 335 -1.90 6.56 28.20
N TYR A 336 -1.98 5.88 27.05
CA TYR A 336 -3.03 6.14 26.05
C TYR A 336 -4.42 5.86 26.60
N LEU A 337 -4.62 4.68 27.21
CA LEU A 337 -5.93 4.27 27.74
C LEU A 337 -6.38 5.16 28.89
N ALA A 338 -5.49 5.51 29.82
CA ALA A 338 -5.80 6.42 30.92
C ALA A 338 -6.25 7.82 30.46
N LYS A 339 -5.88 8.24 29.25
CA LYS A 339 -6.26 9.54 28.67
C LYS A 339 -7.58 9.48 27.87
N THR A 340 -8.00 8.30 27.43
CA THR A 340 -9.05 8.14 26.40
C THR A 340 -10.25 7.31 26.84
N GLN A 341 -10.19 6.64 28.00
CA GLN A 341 -11.26 5.84 28.59
C GLN A 341 -11.80 6.50 29.87
#